data_AF-A0A443RZR7-F1
#
_entry.id   AF-A0A443RZR7-F1
#
_cell.length_a   1.000
_cell.length_b   1.000
_cell.length_c   1.000
_cell.angle_alpha   90.00
_cell.angle_beta   90.00
_cell.angle_gamma   90.00
#
_symmetry.space_group_name_H-M   'P 1'
#
loop_
_entity.id
_entity.type
_entity.pdbx_description
1 polymer ?
#
loop_
_entity_poly.entity_id
_entity_poly.type
_entity_poly.pdbx_seq_one_letter_code
_entity_poly.pdbx_strand_id
1 'polypeptide(L)'
;MLQDTDMFDDSGAGFMEIDANTSHEVEIKEPTKRTTLNLVAFNIERLKKYYNMDHGLIIHDQKVYAVTIVGHVESVSDQITFSSFMLLDDCGPAIEVKVCTGQERDDMVTAASSFVENTMFRVYGQ
;
A
#
# COMPACT_ATOMS: atom_id res chain seq x y z
N MET A 1 48.27 11.91 28.90
CA MET A 1 47.26 11.15 29.63
C MET A 1 46.17 10.83 28.64
N LEU A 2 46.15 9.59 28.16
CA LEU A 2 45.09 9.03 27.32
C LEU A 2 43.91 8.75 28.26
N GLN A 3 42.73 9.26 27.93
CA GLN A 3 41.48 8.76 28.47
C GLN A 3 40.63 8.35 27.29
N ASP A 4 40.71 7.04 27.04
CA ASP A 4 39.72 6.23 26.36
C ASP A 4 38.37 6.37 27.07
N THR A 5 37.29 6.42 26.30
CA THR A 5 36.16 5.50 26.49
C THR A 5 35.23 5.61 25.29
N ASP A 6 35.53 4.77 24.30
CA ASP A 6 34.56 4.22 23.37
C ASP A 6 33.37 3.64 24.14
N MET A 7 32.16 4.05 23.81
CA MET A 7 30.99 3.19 23.93
C MET A 7 30.13 3.37 22.68
N PHE A 8 30.56 2.69 21.62
CA PHE A 8 29.67 2.15 20.61
C PHE A 8 28.68 1.21 21.32
N ASP A 9 27.41 1.57 21.37
CA ASP A 9 26.35 0.64 21.77
C ASP A 9 25.97 -0.19 20.53
N ASP A 10 26.80 -1.21 20.27
CA ASP A 10 26.54 -2.30 19.34
C ASP A 10 26.01 -3.48 20.17
N SER A 11 24.81 -3.32 20.71
CA SER A 11 24.01 -4.40 21.30
C SER A 11 22.99 -4.82 20.24
N GLY A 12 23.34 -5.75 19.35
CA GLY A 12 23.59 -7.13 19.70
C GLY A 12 22.30 -7.91 19.47
N ALA A 13 22.26 -8.63 18.34
CA ALA A 13 21.16 -9.51 17.98
C ALA A 13 20.82 -10.45 19.16
N GLY A 14 19.65 -10.24 19.76
CA GLY A 14 19.11 -11.11 20.79
C GLY A 14 18.74 -12.47 20.20
N PHE A 15 19.71 -13.38 20.14
CA PHE A 15 19.43 -14.80 20.03
C PHE A 15 18.89 -15.24 21.40
N MET A 16 17.57 -15.41 21.49
CA MET A 16 16.98 -16.10 22.63
C MET A 16 17.55 -17.53 22.67
N GLU A 17 18.27 -17.83 23.74
CA GLU A 17 18.64 -19.19 24.12
C GLU A 17 17.36 -20.03 24.23
N ILE A 18 17.27 -21.08 23.42
CA ILE A 18 16.15 -22.02 23.45
C ILE A 18 16.44 -22.97 24.62
N ASP A 19 15.83 -22.67 25.77
CA ASP A 19 15.82 -23.58 26.91
C ASP A 19 15.06 -24.86 26.54
N ALA A 20 15.78 -25.97 26.60
CA ALA A 20 15.29 -27.30 26.30
C ALA A 20 14.35 -27.79 27.41
N ASN A 21 13.05 -27.57 27.28
CA ASN A 21 11.99 -28.49 27.72
C ASN A 21 10.60 -27.92 27.45
N THR A 22 10.05 -28.18 26.26
CA THR A 22 8.61 -28.34 26.08
C THR A 22 8.36 -29.10 24.79
N SER A 23 8.11 -30.40 24.92
CA SER A 23 7.55 -31.24 23.87
C SER A 23 6.11 -30.78 23.58
N HIS A 24 6.00 -29.74 22.78
CA HIS A 24 4.80 -29.44 22.01
C HIS A 24 5.19 -29.56 20.55
N GLU A 25 4.46 -30.38 19.81
CA GLU A 25 4.55 -30.44 18.36
C GLU A 25 4.34 -29.01 17.84
N VAL A 26 5.43 -28.36 17.45
CA VAL A 26 5.36 -27.13 16.68
C VAL A 26 4.83 -27.57 15.33
N GLU A 27 3.53 -27.44 15.12
CA GLU A 27 2.96 -27.43 13.77
C GLU A 27 3.71 -26.33 13.02
N ILE A 28 4.67 -26.73 12.20
CA ILE A 28 5.28 -25.87 11.20
C ILE A 28 4.14 -25.56 10.23
N LYS A 29 3.40 -24.48 10.49
CA LYS A 29 2.49 -23.92 9.51
C LYS A 29 3.31 -23.70 8.25
N GLU A 30 2.91 -24.33 7.16
CA GLU A 30 3.49 -24.04 5.85
C GLU A 30 3.54 -22.52 5.70
N PRO A 31 4.68 -21.94 5.25
CA PRO A 31 4.76 -20.52 5.03
C PRO A 31 3.58 -20.15 4.13
N THR A 32 2.62 -19.41 4.70
CA THR A 32 1.46 -18.94 3.96
C THR A 32 2.01 -18.36 2.69
N LYS A 33 1.66 -18.93 1.52
CA LYS A 33 2.12 -18.42 0.23
C LYS A 33 1.84 -16.93 0.26
N ARG A 34 2.86 -16.12 0.54
CA ARG A 34 2.78 -14.67 0.48
C ARG A 34 2.70 -14.43 -1.00
N THR A 35 1.47 -14.38 -1.53
CA THR A 35 1.23 -13.88 -2.87
C THR A 35 1.82 -12.49 -2.84
N THR A 36 3.00 -12.31 -3.43
CA THR A 36 3.64 -11.00 -3.52
C THR A 36 2.64 -10.13 -4.26
N LEU A 37 1.96 -9.25 -3.54
CA LEU A 37 1.06 -8.28 -4.15
C LEU A 37 1.98 -7.35 -4.94
N ASN A 38 2.05 -7.58 -6.25
CA ASN A 38 2.82 -6.74 -7.16
C ASN A 38 2.13 -5.37 -7.20
N LEU A 39 2.55 -4.47 -6.32
CA LEU A 39 2.19 -3.06 -6.36
C LEU A 39 3.04 -2.39 -7.43
N VAL A 40 2.41 -1.91 -8.50
CA VAL A 40 3.13 -1.31 -9.63
C VAL A 40 2.78 0.16 -9.77
N ALA A 41 3.81 1.01 -9.92
CA ALA A 41 3.60 2.43 -10.18
C ALA A 41 3.17 2.66 -11.63
N PHE A 42 2.08 3.41 -11.81
CA PHE A 42 1.46 3.68 -13.10
C PHE A 42 1.17 5.15 -13.28
N ASN A 43 1.16 5.57 -14.55
CA ASN A 43 0.44 6.76 -14.97
C ASN A 43 -0.94 6.35 -15.50
N ILE A 44 -1.88 7.30 -15.52
CA ILE A 44 -3.28 7.11 -15.89
C ILE A 44 -3.41 6.64 -17.34
N GLU A 45 -2.61 7.21 -18.25
CA GLU A 45 -2.62 6.84 -19.66
C GLU A 45 -2.30 5.35 -19.86
N ARG A 46 -1.24 4.85 -19.23
CA ARG A 46 -0.86 3.43 -19.30
C ARG A 46 -1.90 2.56 -18.61
N LEU A 47 -2.46 2.99 -17.47
CA LEU A 47 -3.51 2.22 -16.81
C LEU A 47 -4.68 2.00 -17.77
N LYS A 48 -5.17 3.06 -18.43
CA LYS A 48 -6.25 2.98 -19.42
C LYS A 48 -5.89 2.11 -20.64
N LYS A 49 -4.62 2.10 -21.04
CA LYS A 49 -4.14 1.31 -22.18
C LYS A 49 -4.09 -0.19 -21.88
N TYR A 50 -3.66 -0.57 -20.68
CA TYR A 50 -3.41 -1.98 -20.32
C TYR A 50 -4.55 -2.63 -19.54
N TYR A 51 -5.47 -1.84 -18.97
CA TYR A 51 -6.64 -2.35 -18.26
C TYR A 51 -7.68 -2.89 -19.24
N ASN A 52 -8.17 -4.10 -18.97
CA ASN A 52 -9.30 -4.71 -19.65
C ASN A 52 -10.33 -5.15 -18.60
N MET A 53 -11.63 -4.94 -18.86
CA MET A 53 -12.70 -5.36 -17.95
C MET A 53 -12.75 -6.88 -17.72
N ASP A 54 -12.41 -7.70 -18.71
CA ASP A 54 -12.48 -9.17 -18.62
C ASP A 54 -11.30 -9.77 -17.82
N HIS A 55 -10.16 -9.07 -17.81
CA HIS A 55 -8.89 -9.64 -17.34
C HIS A 55 -8.18 -8.80 -16.27
N GLY A 56 -8.61 -7.56 -16.06
CA GLY A 56 -7.95 -6.58 -15.22
C GLY A 56 -6.69 -6.00 -15.87
N LEU A 57 -5.70 -5.66 -15.05
CA LEU A 57 -4.41 -5.14 -15.50
C LEU A 57 -3.41 -6.28 -15.68
N ILE A 58 -2.94 -6.49 -16.91
CA ILE A 58 -1.90 -7.48 -17.23
C ILE A 58 -0.69 -6.77 -17.84
N ILE A 59 0.49 -7.03 -17.29
CA ILE A 59 1.76 -6.48 -17.75
C ILE A 59 2.74 -7.62 -17.92
N HIS A 60 3.31 -7.78 -19.12
CA HIS A 60 4.29 -8.85 -19.42
C HIS A 60 3.78 -10.23 -18.94
N ASP A 61 2.52 -10.56 -19.24
CA ASP A 61 1.83 -11.80 -18.86
C ASP A 61 1.65 -12.03 -17.35
N GLN A 62 1.87 -10.98 -16.53
CA GLN A 62 1.62 -11.01 -15.10
C GLN A 62 0.39 -10.19 -14.74
N LYS A 63 -0.50 -10.78 -13.94
CA LYS A 63 -1.65 -10.07 -13.38
C LYS A 63 -1.18 -9.12 -12.28
N VAL A 64 -1.56 -7.85 -12.41
CA VAL A 64 -1.33 -6.82 -11.41
C VAL A 64 -2.61 -6.63 -10.62
N TYR A 65 -2.48 -6.66 -9.29
CA TYR A 65 -3.62 -6.59 -8.36
C TYR A 65 -3.75 -5.24 -7.69
N ALA A 66 -2.68 -4.44 -7.68
CA ALA A 66 -2.69 -3.13 -7.08
C ALA A 66 -1.76 -2.20 -7.86
N VAL A 67 -2.16 -0.95 -7.99
CA VAL A 67 -1.36 0.11 -8.61
C VAL A 67 -1.16 1.25 -7.64
N THR A 68 -0.09 2.01 -7.88
CA THR A 68 0.07 3.32 -7.27
C THR A 68 0.14 4.40 -8.34
N ILE A 69 -0.62 5.47 -8.15
CA ILE A 69 -0.68 6.61 -9.06
C ILE A 69 -0.51 7.88 -8.22
N VAL A 70 0.28 8.82 -8.74
CA VAL A 70 0.49 10.14 -8.13
C VAL A 70 -0.16 11.17 -9.04
N GLY A 71 -0.96 12.05 -8.46
CA GLY A 71 -1.65 13.09 -9.22
C GLY A 71 -2.28 14.14 -8.31
N HIS A 72 -2.83 15.19 -8.90
CA HIS A 72 -3.60 16.20 -8.20
C HIS A 72 -5.09 15.86 -8.20
N VAL A 73 -5.76 16.29 -7.14
CA VAL A 73 -7.21 16.18 -6.99
C VAL A 73 -7.89 17.37 -7.64
N GLU A 74 -8.74 17.14 -8.65
CA GLU A 74 -9.49 18.22 -9.32
C GLU A 74 -10.83 18.53 -8.67
N SER A 75 -11.55 17.49 -8.25
CA SER A 75 -12.86 17.62 -7.63
C SER A 75 -13.10 16.50 -6.64
N VAL A 76 -13.89 16.78 -5.60
CA VAL A 76 -14.22 15.84 -4.53
C VAL A 76 -15.75 15.70 -4.41
N SER A 77 -16.20 14.47 -4.23
CA SER A 77 -17.61 14.13 -3.98
C SER A 77 -17.69 13.15 -2.83
N ASP A 78 -18.22 13.61 -1.71
CA ASP A 78 -18.46 12.78 -0.53
C ASP A 78 -19.87 12.19 -0.54
N GLN A 79 -19.95 10.88 -0.28
CA GLN A 79 -21.20 10.14 -0.11
C GLN A 79 -21.17 9.41 1.24
N ILE A 80 -22.34 8.93 1.66
CA ILE A 80 -22.51 8.31 2.98
C ILE A 80 -21.60 7.09 3.18
N THR A 81 -21.34 6.32 2.12
CA THR A 81 -20.61 5.04 2.17
C THR A 81 -19.23 5.08 1.53
N PHE A 82 -18.92 6.14 0.79
CA PHE A 82 -17.62 6.34 0.16
C PHE A 82 -17.39 7.81 -0.15
N SER A 83 -16.12 8.19 -0.23
CA SER A 83 -15.68 9.44 -0.84
C SER A 83 -15.09 9.13 -2.21
N SER A 84 -15.28 10.03 -3.16
CA SER A 84 -14.73 9.92 -4.50
C SER A 84 -14.08 11.21 -4.93
N PHE A 85 -13.05 11.13 -5.77
CA PHE A 85 -12.39 12.31 -6.32
C PHE A 85 -11.80 12.04 -7.69
N MET A 86 -11.67 13.10 -8.50
CA MET A 86 -11.01 13.03 -9.80
C MET A 86 -9.50 13.27 -9.62
N LEU A 87 -8.69 12.28 -9.98
CA LEU A 87 -7.23 12.34 -9.94
C LEU A 87 -6.68 12.59 -11.35
N LEU A 88 -5.85 13.61 -11.50
CA LEU A 88 -5.15 13.93 -12.75
C LEU A 88 -3.63 13.85 -12.54
N ASP A 89 -2.91 13.26 -13.50
CA ASP A 89 -1.46 13.03 -13.44
C ASP A 89 -0.69 13.67 -14.62
N ASP A 90 -1.33 14.60 -15.32
CA ASP A 90 -0.84 15.30 -16.52
C ASP A 90 -0.47 14.38 -17.72
N CYS A 91 -0.68 13.07 -17.63
CA CYS A 91 -0.39 12.11 -18.70
C CYS A 91 -1.65 11.76 -19.53
N GLY A 92 -2.84 12.13 -19.07
CA GLY A 92 -4.09 11.85 -19.78
C GLY A 92 -5.33 12.40 -19.07
N PRO A 93 -6.54 12.03 -19.51
CA PRO A 93 -7.76 12.45 -18.83
C PRO A 93 -7.82 11.88 -17.42
N ALA A 94 -8.32 12.65 -16.46
CA ALA A 94 -8.46 12.24 -15.06
C ALA A 94 -9.19 10.88 -14.88
N ILE A 95 -8.96 10.25 -13.73
CA ILE A 95 -9.67 9.04 -13.29
C ILE A 95 -10.44 9.30 -12.01
N GLU A 96 -11.61 8.69 -11.89
CA GLU A 96 -12.37 8.67 -10.65
C GLU A 96 -11.73 7.66 -9.68
N VAL A 97 -11.32 8.13 -8.51
CA VAL A 97 -10.84 7.30 -7.40
C VAL A 97 -11.96 7.21 -6.37
N LYS A 98 -12.28 5.98 -5.93
CA LYS A 98 -13.30 5.73 -4.90
C LYS A 98 -12.64 5.15 -3.65
N VAL A 99 -12.90 5.77 -2.51
CA VAL A 99 -12.42 5.35 -1.20
C VAL A 99 -13.63 5.03 -0.35
N CYS A 100 -13.85 3.73 -0.08
CA CYS A 100 -14.93 3.30 0.80
C CYS A 100 -14.67 3.81 2.22
N THR A 101 -15.61 4.58 2.76
CA THR A 101 -15.56 5.17 4.11
C THR A 101 -16.32 4.32 5.14
N GLY A 102 -16.82 3.15 4.72
CA GLY A 102 -17.46 2.17 5.60
C GLY A 102 -16.54 1.74 6.76
N GLN A 103 -17.11 1.74 7.97
CA GLN A 103 -16.52 1.57 9.31
C GLN A 103 -15.63 0.33 9.60
N GLU A 104 -15.10 -0.40 8.61
CA GLU A 104 -14.44 -1.70 8.86
C GLU A 104 -12.90 -1.68 8.86
N ARG A 105 -12.24 -0.51 8.81
CA ARG A 105 -10.78 -0.42 9.00
C ARG A 105 -10.41 0.76 9.86
N ASP A 106 -10.43 0.58 11.18
CA ASP A 106 -9.98 1.57 12.18
C ASP A 106 -8.61 2.21 11.84
N ASP A 107 -7.75 1.52 11.09
CA ASP A 107 -6.43 2.01 10.70
C ASP A 107 -6.40 2.90 9.43
N MET A 108 -7.48 2.95 8.63
CA MET A 108 -7.56 3.79 7.41
C MET A 108 -8.47 5.02 7.57
N VAL A 109 -9.32 5.08 8.60
CA VAL A 109 -10.30 6.17 8.78
C VAL A 109 -9.64 7.51 9.13
N THR A 110 -8.38 7.53 9.59
CA THR A 110 -7.70 8.78 9.96
C THR A 110 -7.40 9.70 8.77
N ALA A 111 -7.26 9.18 7.55
CA ALA A 111 -7.03 9.99 6.35
C ALA A 111 -8.32 10.43 5.63
N ALA A 112 -9.49 9.92 6.04
CA ALA A 112 -10.79 10.32 5.49
C ALA A 112 -11.26 11.70 6.00
N SER A 113 -10.40 12.44 6.72
CA SER A 113 -10.62 13.84 7.07
C SER A 113 -10.39 14.73 5.83
N SER A 114 -11.42 14.73 4.97
CA SER A 114 -11.62 15.45 3.71
C SER A 114 -10.46 15.43 2.71
N PHE A 115 -10.66 14.74 1.58
CA PHE A 115 -9.86 15.02 0.38
C PHE A 115 -10.00 16.52 0.04
N VAL A 116 -8.89 17.18 -0.24
CA VAL A 116 -8.85 18.62 -0.56
C VAL A 116 -8.51 18.78 -2.02
N GLU A 117 -9.31 19.56 -2.74
CA GLU A 117 -9.03 19.94 -4.14
C GLU A 117 -7.67 20.64 -4.26
N ASN A 118 -7.05 20.54 -5.43
CA ASN A 118 -5.72 21.10 -5.75
C ASN A 118 -4.59 20.57 -4.87
N THR A 119 -4.77 19.39 -4.25
CA THR A 119 -3.73 18.73 -3.46
C THR A 119 -3.17 17.53 -4.21
N MET A 120 -1.87 17.29 -4.05
CA MET A 120 -1.20 16.12 -4.59
C MET A 120 -1.42 14.90 -3.70
N PHE A 121 -1.90 13.81 -4.29
CA PHE A 121 -2.10 12.54 -3.61
C PHE A 121 -1.29 11.44 -4.29
N ARG A 122 -0.78 10.51 -3.48
CA ARG A 122 -0.36 9.18 -3.94
C ARG A 122 -1.43 8.19 -3.55
N VAL A 123 -2.14 7.69 -4.55
CA VAL A 123 -3.19 6.70 -4.37
C VAL A 123 -2.59 5.31 -4.44
N TYR A 124 -3.06 4.42 -3.57
CA TYR A 124 -2.79 2.99 -3.61
C TYR A 124 -4.16 2.30 -3.71
N GLY A 125 -4.38 1.56 -4.79
CA GLY A 125 -5.69 1.00 -5.07
C GLY A 125 -5.63 -0.21 -5.98
N GLN A 126 -6.78 -0.85 -6.13
CA GLN A 126 -7.01 -1.96 -7.06
C GLN A 126 -7.68 -1.45 -8.33
#